data_AF-A0A7C3CXA8-F1
#
_entry.id   AF-A0A7C3CXA8-F1
#
_cell.length_a   1.000
_cell.length_b   1.000
_cell.length_c   1.000
_cell.angle_alpha   90.00
_cell.angle_beta   90.00
_cell.angle_gamma   90.00
#
_symmetry.space_group_name_H-M   'P 1'
#
loop_
_entity.id
_entity.type
_entity.pdbx_description
1 polymer ?
#
loop_
_entity_poly.entity_id
_entity_poly.type
_entity_poly.pdbx_seq_one_letter_code
_entity_poly.pdbx_strand_id
1 'polypeptide(L)'
;TQFRQVSSLYDEVNSNIGQEVDEINSLTENLAKLNVSILNSGAQGSLDTPNDLLDQQERLLKDLSQHVGINVSKERNGMVSVYAGNGISLVSSDRAIPLEVGKDPSDPTKSIVLQNNININSSLSGGTLGGLFDFRNEMLDKTMNQLGRQATVLATTFNEQHRKGINLYEAPGGDFFRVDAPTVVPDYLNTGTGEVSAVLTDPTQLTSSDYQVKFTGGTDYEITRLDDSFTVTGSLPATIDGLEIKTTGSPAAGDMFLIQPTINGAKNIELSISNGSQIAAASPMRSLSNLNNIGDGAITTPQILDETNPDLRNPLNIKFTSPTDYEITDTVSGNTTTGSYTSNGDIDVNGLRIQITGSPAAGDSFTIDKNEGGSADNSNSRLLSELQLKKVVEGNATLQEGYSMIVNDVGGITRQTGIYRDAQNTLLANAEAMRDSISGVNLDEEAANLAKYQQAYQAAAQVIAISKSLFDTVLEATRR
;
A
#
# COMPACT_ATOMS: atom_id res chain seq x y z
N THR A 1 3.17 -17.87 -5.41
CA THR A 1 2.39 -17.35 -4.25
C THR A 1 1.65 -16.11 -4.68
N GLN A 2 0.53 -15.77 -4.02
CA GLN A 2 -0.26 -14.56 -4.32
C GLN A 2 0.60 -13.30 -4.29
N PHE A 3 1.55 -13.20 -3.34
CA PHE A 3 2.52 -12.10 -3.28
C PHE A 3 3.29 -11.88 -4.60
N ARG A 4 3.77 -12.96 -5.26
CA ARG A 4 4.47 -12.83 -6.55
C ARG A 4 3.56 -12.33 -7.66
N GLN A 5 2.27 -12.65 -7.62
CA GLN A 5 1.30 -12.13 -8.58
C GLN A 5 1.08 -10.64 -8.37
N VAL A 6 0.90 -10.20 -7.12
CA VAL A 6 0.75 -8.77 -6.78
C VAL A 6 2.01 -7.99 -7.14
N SER A 7 3.20 -8.55 -6.85
CA SER A 7 4.48 -7.95 -7.27
C SER A 7 4.62 -7.85 -8.79
N SER A 8 4.16 -8.85 -9.55
CA SER A 8 4.18 -8.78 -11.02
C SER A 8 3.23 -7.72 -11.56
N LEU A 9 2.05 -7.55 -10.94
CA LEU A 9 1.12 -6.47 -11.27
C LEU A 9 1.74 -5.10 -10.98
N TYR A 10 2.56 -5.01 -9.94
CA TYR A 10 3.29 -3.79 -9.61
C TYR A 10 4.24 -3.35 -10.74
N ASP A 11 5.05 -4.28 -11.23
CA ASP A 11 5.97 -4.04 -12.34
C ASP A 11 5.22 -3.69 -13.63
N GLU A 12 4.10 -4.37 -13.88
CA GLU A 12 3.20 -4.07 -15.01
C GLU A 12 2.63 -2.66 -14.92
N VAL A 13 2.13 -2.23 -13.75
CA VAL A 13 1.63 -0.87 -13.56
C VAL A 13 2.73 0.17 -13.79
N ASN A 14 3.94 -0.06 -13.30
CA ASN A 14 5.07 0.84 -13.54
C ASN A 14 5.45 0.93 -15.03
N SER A 15 5.35 -0.18 -15.77
CA SER A 15 5.54 -0.19 -17.23
C SER A 15 4.42 0.58 -17.94
N ASN A 16 3.17 0.35 -17.54
CA ASN A 16 2.01 0.99 -18.15
C ASN A 16 2.01 2.50 -17.91
N ILE A 17 2.45 2.98 -16.74
CA ILE A 17 2.65 4.42 -16.48
C ILE A 17 3.59 5.04 -17.52
N GLY A 18 4.70 4.35 -17.87
CA GLY A 18 5.62 4.80 -18.90
C GLY A 18 4.97 4.90 -20.28
N GLN A 19 4.22 3.86 -20.66
CA GLN A 19 3.52 3.82 -21.95
C GLN A 19 2.43 4.90 -22.07
N GLU A 20 1.68 5.14 -21.00
CA GLU A 20 0.66 6.20 -20.95
C GLU A 20 1.28 7.59 -21.10
N VAL A 21 2.45 7.83 -20.49
CA VAL A 21 3.18 9.09 -20.64
C VAL A 21 3.68 9.28 -22.08
N ASP A 22 4.20 8.23 -22.71
CA ASP A 22 4.63 8.28 -24.11
C ASP A 22 3.46 8.61 -25.06
N GLU A 23 2.28 8.02 -24.82
CA GLU A 23 1.07 8.30 -25.62
C GLU A 23 0.58 9.74 -25.41
N ILE A 24 0.56 10.24 -24.17
CA ILE A 24 0.24 11.63 -23.84
C ILE A 24 1.17 12.59 -24.59
N ASN A 25 2.48 12.32 -24.60
CA ASN A 25 3.46 13.13 -25.29
C ASN A 25 3.21 13.13 -26.82
N SER A 26 2.93 11.96 -27.41
CA SER A 26 2.58 11.83 -28.83
C SER A 26 1.34 12.66 -29.20
N LEU A 27 0.26 12.54 -28.42
CA LEU A 27 -1.00 13.26 -28.65
C LEU A 27 -0.82 14.79 -28.52
N THR A 28 -0.09 15.23 -27.50
CA THR A 28 0.17 16.66 -27.26
C THR A 28 1.07 17.28 -28.33
N GLU A 29 2.07 16.55 -28.82
CA GLU A 29 2.88 16.97 -29.98
C GLU A 29 2.05 17.12 -31.25
N ASN A 30 1.17 16.15 -31.52
CA ASN A 30 0.28 16.20 -32.68
C ASN A 30 -0.71 17.36 -32.58
N LEU A 31 -1.22 17.63 -31.38
CA LEU A 31 -2.11 18.76 -31.12
C LEU A 31 -1.38 20.11 -31.32
N ALA A 32 -0.13 20.23 -30.87
CA ALA A 32 0.68 21.43 -31.09
C ALA A 32 0.95 21.68 -32.59
N LYS A 33 1.29 20.63 -33.37
CA LYS A 33 1.44 20.71 -34.83
C LYS A 33 0.12 21.11 -35.52
N LEU A 34 -1.01 20.61 -35.02
CA LEU A 34 -2.33 20.96 -35.52
C LEU A 34 -2.70 22.42 -35.21
N ASN A 35 -2.38 22.92 -34.02
CA ASN A 35 -2.57 24.33 -33.65
C ASN A 35 -1.84 25.27 -34.63
N VAL A 36 -0.60 24.94 -35.02
CA VAL A 36 0.12 25.70 -36.06
C VAL A 36 -0.62 25.66 -37.41
N SER A 37 -1.16 24.50 -37.79
CA SER A 37 -1.91 24.34 -39.04
C SER A 37 -3.21 25.16 -39.03
N ILE A 38 -3.93 25.17 -37.91
CA ILE A 38 -5.14 25.99 -37.69
C ILE A 38 -4.80 27.48 -37.81
N LEU A 39 -3.75 27.94 -37.13
CA LEU A 39 -3.30 29.33 -37.19
C LEU A 39 -2.98 29.77 -38.63
N ASN A 40 -2.24 28.94 -39.37
CA ASN A 40 -1.86 29.23 -40.75
C ASN A 40 -3.06 29.24 -41.71
N SER A 41 -4.09 28.43 -41.43
CA SER A 41 -5.30 28.38 -42.25
C SER A 41 -6.13 29.67 -42.18
N GLY A 42 -6.18 30.33 -41.01
CA GLY A 42 -6.84 31.63 -40.83
C GLY A 42 -6.05 32.83 -41.40
N ALA A 43 -4.75 32.68 -41.64
CA ALA A 43 -3.89 33.76 -42.15
C ALA A 43 -3.96 33.96 -43.68
N GLN A 44 -4.52 33.00 -44.43
CA GLN A 44 -4.62 33.05 -45.90
C GLN A 44 -5.84 33.83 -46.44
N GLY A 45 -6.61 34.51 -45.59
CA GLY A 45 -7.73 35.36 -46.03
C GLY A 45 -9.03 34.62 -46.36
N SER A 46 -9.06 33.30 -46.16
CA SER A 46 -10.30 32.52 -46.07
C SER A 46 -10.86 32.65 -44.66
N LEU A 47 -12.09 33.12 -44.53
CA LEU A 47 -12.76 33.40 -43.24
C LEU A 47 -13.11 32.14 -42.43
N ASP A 48 -12.82 30.95 -42.93
CA ASP A 48 -13.17 29.68 -42.32
C ASP A 48 -11.91 28.87 -41.99
N THR A 49 -11.66 28.63 -40.70
CA THR A 49 -10.80 27.52 -40.28
C THR A 49 -11.38 26.25 -40.89
N PRO A 50 -10.60 25.40 -41.59
CA PRO A 50 -11.13 24.18 -42.15
C PRO A 50 -11.76 23.32 -41.05
N ASN A 51 -13.06 23.03 -41.17
CA ASN A 51 -13.80 22.23 -40.20
C ASN A 51 -13.11 20.88 -39.92
N ASP A 52 -12.47 20.30 -40.94
CA ASP A 52 -11.67 19.08 -40.80
C ASP A 52 -10.53 19.19 -39.77
N LEU A 53 -9.87 20.35 -39.66
CA LEU A 53 -8.81 20.58 -38.68
C LEU A 53 -9.38 20.74 -37.27
N LEU A 54 -10.54 21.37 -37.14
CA LEU A 54 -11.24 21.48 -35.85
C LEU A 54 -11.75 20.11 -35.38
N ASP A 55 -12.25 19.28 -36.29
CA ASP A 55 -12.63 17.90 -35.99
C ASP A 55 -11.43 17.04 -35.58
N GLN A 56 -10.28 17.23 -36.24
CA GLN A 56 -9.02 16.59 -35.80
C GLN A 56 -8.60 17.06 -34.41
N GLN A 57 -8.77 18.35 -34.11
CA GLN A 57 -8.44 18.93 -32.81
C GLN A 57 -9.32 18.32 -31.72
N GLU A 58 -10.64 18.21 -31.95
CA GLU A 58 -11.55 17.60 -31.00
C GLU A 58 -11.26 16.11 -30.79
N ARG A 59 -10.91 15.37 -31.86
CA ARG A 59 -10.50 13.96 -31.73
C ARG A 59 -9.25 13.81 -30.86
N LEU A 60 -8.19 14.57 -31.13
CA LEU A 60 -6.96 14.51 -30.34
C LEU A 60 -7.20 14.90 -28.87
N LEU A 61 -8.05 15.90 -28.61
CA LEU A 61 -8.45 16.26 -27.25
C LEU A 61 -9.23 15.14 -26.57
N LYS A 62 -10.16 14.49 -27.28
CA LYS A 62 -10.91 13.35 -26.77
C LYS A 62 -9.99 12.18 -26.45
N ASP A 63 -9.08 11.82 -27.35
CA ASP A 63 -8.14 10.73 -27.15
C ASP A 63 -7.22 11.03 -25.97
N LEU A 64 -6.65 12.25 -25.90
CA LEU A 64 -5.82 12.69 -24.77
C LEU A 64 -6.57 12.60 -23.42
N SER A 65 -7.85 12.95 -23.40
CA SER A 65 -8.68 12.88 -22.18
C SER A 65 -8.89 11.45 -21.65
N GLN A 66 -8.70 10.42 -22.48
CA GLN A 66 -8.76 9.03 -22.03
C GLN A 66 -7.49 8.63 -21.25
N HIS A 67 -6.35 9.25 -21.55
CA HIS A 67 -5.07 8.97 -20.91
C HIS A 67 -4.87 9.78 -19.64
N VAL A 68 -5.28 11.05 -19.62
CA VAL A 68 -5.15 11.94 -18.45
C VAL A 68 -6.30 12.95 -18.39
N GLY A 69 -6.72 13.34 -17.20
CA GLY A 69 -7.70 14.40 -17.03
C GLY A 69 -7.18 15.76 -17.50
N ILE A 70 -7.83 16.34 -18.53
CA ILE A 70 -7.43 17.60 -19.15
C ILE A 70 -8.45 18.73 -18.96
N ASN A 71 -7.94 19.95 -18.97
CA ASN A 71 -8.66 21.20 -19.11
C ASN A 71 -8.18 21.92 -20.37
N VAL A 72 -9.11 22.43 -21.18
CA VAL A 72 -8.80 23.05 -22.47
C VAL A 72 -9.20 24.53 -22.45
N SER A 73 -8.29 25.39 -22.88
CA SER A 73 -8.53 26.83 -23.08
C SER A 73 -8.40 27.19 -24.55
N LYS A 74 -9.49 27.68 -25.16
CA LYS A 74 -9.52 28.13 -26.56
C LYS A 74 -9.02 29.56 -26.68
N GLU A 75 -8.13 29.80 -27.63
CA GLU A 75 -7.61 31.13 -27.96
C GLU A 75 -8.41 31.80 -29.09
N ARG A 76 -8.28 33.13 -29.24
CA ARG A 76 -8.98 33.90 -30.28
C ARG A 76 -8.61 33.50 -31.72
N ASN A 77 -7.44 32.88 -31.88
CA ASN A 77 -6.89 32.43 -33.16
C ASN A 77 -7.28 30.98 -33.51
N GLY A 78 -8.13 30.32 -32.70
CA GLY A 78 -8.55 28.94 -32.89
C GLY A 78 -7.59 27.88 -32.34
N MET A 79 -6.40 28.27 -31.87
CA MET A 79 -5.50 27.35 -31.15
C MET A 79 -6.07 27.01 -29.77
N VAL A 80 -5.58 25.91 -29.20
CA VAL A 80 -5.92 25.50 -27.84
C VAL A 80 -4.68 25.35 -26.98
N SER A 81 -4.78 25.80 -25.73
CA SER A 81 -3.86 25.44 -24.66
C SER A 81 -4.50 24.37 -23.78
N VAL A 82 -3.72 23.35 -23.40
CA VAL A 82 -4.20 22.18 -22.65
C VAL A 82 -3.39 22.03 -21.36
N TYR A 83 -4.11 21.75 -20.28
CA TYR A 83 -3.56 21.59 -18.94
C TYR A 83 -4.06 20.29 -18.32
N ALA A 84 -3.20 19.56 -17.61
CA ALA A 84 -3.59 18.44 -16.77
C ALA A 84 -3.86 18.87 -15.33
N GLY A 85 -4.87 18.24 -14.71
CA GLY A 85 -5.23 18.40 -13.30
C GLY A 85 -5.27 19.86 -12.82
N ASN A 86 -4.42 20.21 -11.85
CA ASN A 86 -4.40 21.52 -11.18
C ASN A 86 -3.61 22.63 -11.90
N GLY A 87 -3.22 22.45 -13.17
CA GLY A 87 -2.60 23.50 -13.99
C GLY A 87 -1.28 23.12 -14.66
N ILE A 88 -0.91 21.84 -14.69
CA ILE A 88 0.27 21.37 -15.41
C ILE A 88 0.05 21.58 -16.91
N SER A 89 0.83 22.45 -17.55
CA SER A 89 0.66 22.72 -18.98
C SER A 89 1.21 21.55 -19.80
N LEU A 90 0.37 21.00 -20.69
CA LEU A 90 0.71 19.95 -21.64
C LEU A 90 0.90 20.51 -23.05
N VAL A 91 0.07 21.49 -23.43
CA VAL A 91 0.19 22.25 -24.66
C VAL A 91 0.01 23.73 -24.36
N SER A 92 0.98 24.54 -24.76
CA SER A 92 0.90 25.99 -24.71
C SER A 92 0.93 26.51 -26.14
N SER A 93 -0.25 26.85 -26.66
CA SER A 93 -0.45 27.31 -28.04
C SER A 93 0.20 26.37 -29.08
N ASP A 94 1.33 26.74 -29.66
CA ASP A 94 2.03 26.01 -30.72
C ASP A 94 3.08 25.00 -30.20
N ARG A 95 3.21 24.83 -28.88
CA ARG A 95 4.24 23.97 -28.26
C ARG A 95 3.64 22.92 -27.34
N ALA A 96 4.08 21.68 -27.52
CA ALA A 96 3.91 20.62 -26.53
C ALA A 96 4.97 20.73 -25.44
N ILE A 97 4.59 20.48 -24.20
CA ILE A 97 5.49 20.43 -23.04
C ILE A 97 5.53 18.99 -22.57
N PRO A 98 6.64 18.26 -22.78
CA PRO A 98 6.69 16.83 -22.53
C PRO A 98 6.63 16.54 -21.04
N LEU A 99 6.07 15.38 -20.74
CA LEU A 99 6.18 14.70 -19.46
C LEU A 99 7.30 13.68 -19.52
N GLU A 100 7.96 13.44 -18.39
CA GLU A 100 9.04 12.46 -18.27
C GLU A 100 8.67 11.44 -17.18
N VAL A 101 9.15 10.20 -17.33
CA VAL A 101 9.00 9.18 -16.28
C VAL A 101 10.30 9.05 -15.51
N GLY A 102 10.22 9.28 -14.20
CA GLY A 102 11.32 9.13 -13.25
C GLY A 102 11.06 8.02 -12.23
N LYS A 103 12.02 7.85 -11.31
CA LYS A 103 11.87 7.01 -10.12
C LYS A 103 11.63 7.89 -8.90
N ASP A 104 10.73 7.45 -8.02
CA ASP A 104 10.48 8.16 -6.78
C ASP A 104 11.77 8.26 -5.95
N PRO A 105 12.15 9.46 -5.49
CA PRO A 105 13.33 9.65 -4.65
C PRO A 105 13.35 8.81 -3.38
N SER A 106 12.20 8.68 -2.71
CA SER A 106 12.03 7.94 -1.47
C SER A 106 11.74 6.45 -1.70
N ASP A 107 11.26 6.07 -2.89
CA ASP A 107 11.00 4.68 -3.28
C ASP A 107 11.37 4.41 -4.76
N PRO A 108 12.62 4.02 -5.04
CA PRO A 108 13.07 3.79 -6.43
C PRO A 108 12.33 2.67 -7.17
N THR A 109 11.51 1.86 -6.48
CA THR A 109 10.65 0.86 -7.13
C THR A 109 9.43 1.50 -7.80
N LYS A 110 9.00 2.69 -7.37
CA LYS A 110 7.86 3.42 -7.92
C LYS A 110 8.27 4.29 -9.10
N SER A 111 7.56 4.15 -10.23
CA SER A 111 7.61 5.13 -11.32
C SER A 111 6.77 6.36 -10.98
N ILE A 112 7.29 7.54 -11.27
CA ILE A 112 6.61 8.84 -11.09
C ILE A 112 6.68 9.64 -12.39
N VAL A 113 5.77 10.59 -12.56
CA VAL A 113 5.78 11.53 -13.67
C VAL A 113 6.42 12.83 -13.23
N LEU A 114 7.35 13.30 -14.05
CA LEU A 114 8.10 14.53 -13.88
C LEU A 114 7.73 15.51 -15.00
N GLN A 115 7.78 16.80 -14.68
CA GLN A 115 7.88 17.87 -15.68
C GLN A 115 8.95 18.84 -15.22
N ASN A 116 9.96 19.10 -16.06
CA ASN A 116 11.12 19.92 -15.70
C ASN A 116 11.82 19.45 -14.40
N ASN A 117 12.02 18.13 -14.24
CA ASN A 117 12.57 17.48 -13.04
C ASN A 117 11.74 17.65 -11.75
N ILE A 118 10.48 18.10 -11.83
CA ILE A 118 9.59 18.23 -10.67
C ILE A 118 8.57 17.08 -10.71
N ASN A 119 8.41 16.35 -9.59
CA ASN A 119 7.36 15.34 -9.44
C ASN A 119 5.98 15.99 -9.44
N ILE A 120 5.14 15.59 -10.39
CA ILE A 120 3.79 16.13 -10.58
C ILE A 120 2.69 15.10 -10.32
N ASN A 121 3.00 13.92 -9.78
CA ASN A 121 2.01 12.85 -9.56
C ASN A 121 0.76 13.32 -8.81
N SER A 122 0.93 14.10 -7.73
CA SER A 122 -0.18 14.64 -6.93
C SER A 122 -1.09 15.62 -7.69
N SER A 123 -0.60 16.13 -8.82
CA SER A 123 -1.30 17.06 -9.69
C SER A 123 -1.96 16.36 -10.88
N LEU A 124 -1.65 15.08 -11.12
CA LEU A 124 -2.23 14.28 -12.19
C LEU A 124 -3.41 13.48 -11.65
N SER A 125 -4.51 13.50 -12.38
CA SER A 125 -5.74 12.77 -12.03
C SER A 125 -6.55 12.47 -13.28
N GLY A 126 -7.43 11.48 -13.19
CA GLY A 126 -8.29 11.08 -14.31
C GLY A 126 -7.54 10.36 -15.44
N GLY A 127 -8.30 9.83 -16.38
CA GLY A 127 -7.80 8.96 -17.44
C GLY A 127 -7.18 7.66 -16.90
N THR A 128 -6.60 6.88 -17.81
CA THR A 128 -5.90 5.64 -17.48
C THR A 128 -4.72 5.89 -16.56
N LEU A 129 -3.95 6.96 -16.76
CA LEU A 129 -2.78 7.29 -15.94
C LEU A 129 -3.15 7.52 -14.47
N GLY A 130 -4.21 8.29 -14.19
CA GLY A 130 -4.72 8.48 -12.84
C GLY A 130 -5.19 7.16 -12.22
N GLY A 131 -5.92 6.34 -12.98
CA GLY A 131 -6.39 5.03 -12.53
C GLY A 131 -5.25 4.05 -12.20
N LEU A 132 -4.13 4.10 -12.93
CA LEU A 132 -2.94 3.31 -12.62
C LEU A 132 -2.31 3.73 -11.28
N PHE A 133 -2.23 5.03 -10.99
CA PHE A 133 -1.75 5.52 -9.70
C PHE A 133 -2.68 5.13 -8.56
N ASP A 134 -3.98 5.29 -8.72
CA ASP A 134 -4.97 4.87 -7.73
C ASP A 134 -4.88 3.37 -7.47
N PHE A 135 -4.81 2.55 -8.52
CA PHE A 135 -4.67 1.10 -8.37
C PHE A 135 -3.39 0.70 -7.65
N ARG A 136 -2.25 1.33 -7.97
CA ARG A 136 -0.99 1.06 -7.27
C ARG A 136 -1.07 1.44 -5.79
N ASN A 137 -1.47 2.68 -5.50
CA ASN A 137 -1.35 3.25 -4.16
C ASN A 137 -2.47 2.77 -3.23
N GLU A 138 -3.71 2.68 -3.74
CA GLU A 138 -4.88 2.35 -2.91
C GLU A 138 -5.17 0.85 -2.84
N MET A 139 -4.60 0.05 -3.75
CA MET A 139 -4.86 -1.39 -3.79
C MET A 139 -3.59 -2.23 -3.69
N LEU A 140 -2.61 -2.04 -4.59
CA LEU A 140 -1.42 -2.90 -4.60
C LEU A 140 -0.55 -2.70 -3.35
N ASP A 141 -0.13 -1.46 -3.06
CA ASP A 141 0.71 -1.12 -1.89
C ASP A 141 0.06 -1.65 -0.59
N LYS A 142 -1.22 -1.31 -0.38
CA LYS A 142 -1.99 -1.76 0.80
C LYS A 142 -2.06 -3.28 0.91
N THR A 143 -2.38 -3.97 -0.19
CA THR A 143 -2.49 -5.44 -0.20
C THR A 143 -1.14 -6.11 0.07
N MET A 144 -0.05 -5.59 -0.51
CA MET A 144 1.31 -6.12 -0.29
C MET A 144 1.69 -6.00 1.18
N ASN A 145 1.46 -4.85 1.79
CA ASN A 145 1.80 -4.62 3.20
C ASN A 145 0.92 -5.44 4.14
N GLN A 146 -0.39 -5.57 3.86
CA GLN A 146 -1.27 -6.40 4.67
C GLN A 146 -0.86 -7.89 4.61
N LEU A 147 -0.56 -8.43 3.42
CA LEU A 147 -0.06 -9.81 3.26
C LEU A 147 1.29 -9.98 3.95
N GLY A 148 2.18 -9.00 3.77
CA GLY A 148 3.46 -8.91 4.45
C GLY A 148 3.32 -9.00 5.96
N ARG A 149 2.43 -8.20 6.55
CA ARG A 149 2.13 -8.19 7.99
C ARG A 149 1.67 -9.57 8.45
N GLN A 150 0.73 -10.21 7.75
CA GLN A 150 0.26 -11.54 8.14
C GLN A 150 1.41 -12.55 8.22
N ALA A 151 2.29 -12.55 7.22
CA ALA A 151 3.45 -13.43 7.18
C ALA A 151 4.46 -13.11 8.31
N THR A 152 4.77 -11.82 8.53
CA THR A 152 5.67 -11.38 9.60
C THR A 152 5.14 -11.72 10.99
N VAL A 153 3.85 -11.45 11.26
CA VAL A 153 3.21 -11.76 12.54
C VAL A 153 3.15 -13.26 12.78
N LEU A 154 2.75 -14.04 11.77
CA LEU A 154 2.76 -15.50 11.85
C LEU A 154 4.16 -16.03 12.18
N ALA A 155 5.16 -15.62 11.39
CA ALA A 155 6.53 -16.10 11.56
C ALA A 155 7.10 -15.73 12.93
N THR A 156 6.93 -14.48 13.35
CA THR A 156 7.48 -13.98 14.63
C THR A 156 6.79 -14.64 15.82
N THR A 157 5.46 -14.65 15.88
CA THR A 157 4.73 -15.23 17.02
C THR A 157 4.89 -16.74 17.11
N PHE A 158 4.99 -17.43 15.97
CA PHE A 158 5.28 -18.87 15.95
C PHE A 158 6.70 -19.14 16.42
N ASN A 159 7.70 -18.37 15.97
CA ASN A 159 9.08 -18.51 16.42
C ASN A 159 9.22 -18.29 17.92
N GLU A 160 8.66 -17.21 18.45
CA GLU A 160 8.67 -16.91 19.89
C GLU A 160 8.13 -18.08 20.71
N GLN A 161 6.99 -18.65 20.31
CA GLN A 161 6.43 -19.82 21.00
C GLN A 161 7.24 -21.10 20.77
N HIS A 162 7.83 -21.27 19.58
CA HIS A 162 8.63 -22.44 19.26
C HIS A 162 9.93 -22.48 20.08
N ARG A 163 10.60 -21.35 20.30
CA ARG A 163 11.79 -21.25 21.17
C ARG A 163 11.54 -21.63 22.63
N LYS A 164 10.29 -21.46 23.10
CA LYS A 164 9.86 -21.84 24.45
C LYS A 164 9.69 -23.35 24.65
N GLY A 165 9.84 -24.16 23.60
CA GLY A 165 9.81 -25.61 23.69
C GLY A 165 11.18 -26.27 23.60
N ILE A 166 11.19 -27.60 23.69
CA ILE A 166 12.33 -28.45 23.35
C ILE A 166 11.95 -29.43 22.23
N ASN A 167 12.92 -29.74 21.38
CA ASN A 167 12.76 -30.65 20.26
C ASN A 167 13.05 -32.11 20.63
N LEU A 168 13.02 -33.03 19.66
CA LEU A 168 13.22 -34.47 19.93
C LEU A 168 14.64 -34.81 20.40
N TYR A 169 15.60 -33.89 20.23
CA TYR A 169 16.96 -33.98 20.73
C TYR A 169 17.14 -33.33 22.11
N GLU A 170 16.04 -32.92 22.77
CA GLU A 170 16.01 -32.21 24.05
C GLU A 170 16.73 -30.84 24.06
N ALA A 171 17.01 -30.33 22.86
CA ALA A 171 17.56 -28.99 22.64
C ALA A 171 16.42 -27.96 22.58
N PRO A 172 16.65 -26.71 23.03
CA PRO A 172 15.69 -25.62 22.85
C PRO A 172 15.27 -25.45 21.39
N GLY A 173 14.02 -25.02 21.18
CA GLY A 173 13.54 -24.64 19.86
C GLY A 173 14.32 -23.46 19.29
N GLY A 174 14.55 -23.48 17.98
CA GLY A 174 15.04 -22.31 17.24
C GLY A 174 13.90 -21.57 16.54
N ASP A 175 14.25 -20.70 15.60
CA ASP A 175 13.28 -20.12 14.68
C ASP A 175 12.72 -21.21 13.76
N PHE A 176 11.39 -21.24 13.64
CA PHE A 176 10.67 -22.14 12.74
C PHE A 176 10.58 -21.55 11.33
N PHE A 177 10.37 -20.23 11.24
CA PHE A 177 10.32 -19.45 10.02
C PHE A 177 11.42 -18.40 9.99
N ARG A 178 11.93 -18.06 8.80
CA ARG A 178 12.79 -16.87 8.66
C ARG A 178 11.93 -15.61 8.84
N VAL A 179 12.41 -14.66 9.63
CA VAL A 179 11.86 -13.30 9.75
C VAL A 179 12.90 -12.34 9.21
N ASP A 180 12.54 -11.59 8.18
CA ASP A 180 13.40 -10.55 7.63
C ASP A 180 13.25 -9.27 8.45
N ALA A 181 14.34 -8.51 8.59
CA ALA A 181 14.29 -7.19 9.19
C ALA A 181 13.47 -6.22 8.31
N PRO A 182 12.85 -5.18 8.90
CA PRO A 182 12.27 -4.07 8.15
C PRO A 182 13.24 -3.51 7.10
N THR A 183 12.72 -3.21 5.90
CA THR A 183 13.52 -2.56 4.86
C THR A 183 13.54 -1.06 5.12
N VAL A 184 14.72 -0.45 5.04
CA VAL A 184 14.87 1.01 5.12
C VAL A 184 15.53 1.49 3.83
N VAL A 185 14.87 2.42 3.15
CA VAL A 185 15.31 3.01 1.89
C VAL A 185 15.60 4.49 2.13
N PRO A 186 16.87 4.93 2.02
CA PRO A 186 17.18 6.35 2.07
C PRO A 186 16.70 7.03 0.78
N ASP A 187 16.14 8.23 0.92
CA ASP A 187 15.89 9.07 -0.25
C ASP A 187 17.23 9.45 -0.90
N TYR A 188 17.37 9.23 -2.21
CA TYR A 188 18.65 9.49 -2.88
C TYR A 188 18.99 10.99 -3.00
N LEU A 189 18.06 11.89 -2.67
CA LEU A 189 18.28 13.32 -2.56
C LEU A 189 18.77 13.75 -1.17
N ASN A 190 18.90 12.82 -0.22
CA ASN A 190 19.47 13.10 1.09
C ASN A 190 20.88 13.67 0.98
N THR A 191 21.18 14.63 1.85
CA THR A 191 22.45 15.35 1.86
C THR A 191 23.28 15.05 3.11
N GLY A 192 22.64 14.57 4.19
CA GLY A 192 23.33 14.14 5.39
C GLY A 192 24.00 12.78 5.24
N THR A 193 24.69 12.40 6.31
CA THR A 193 25.37 11.09 6.45
C THR A 193 24.61 10.17 7.40
N GLY A 194 23.37 10.54 7.73
CA GLY A 194 22.53 9.76 8.63
C GLY A 194 22.19 8.41 8.00
N GLU A 195 22.27 7.36 8.79
CA GLU A 195 21.70 6.05 8.44
C GLU A 195 20.54 5.76 9.38
N VAL A 196 19.44 5.22 8.86
CA VAL A 196 18.28 4.81 9.66
C VAL A 196 18.17 3.29 9.63
N SER A 197 17.88 2.70 10.78
CA SER A 197 17.57 1.28 10.92
C SER A 197 16.27 1.12 11.70
N ALA A 198 15.48 0.11 11.35
CA ALA A 198 14.26 -0.25 12.06
C ALA A 198 14.31 -1.71 12.50
N VAL A 199 13.83 -1.99 13.71
CA VAL A 199 13.76 -3.32 14.29
C VAL A 199 12.33 -3.57 14.76
N LEU A 200 11.78 -4.75 14.44
CA LEU A 200 10.50 -5.17 14.97
C LEU A 200 10.66 -5.64 16.42
N THR A 201 10.06 -4.91 17.35
CA THR A 201 10.08 -5.23 18.79
C THR A 201 8.78 -5.86 19.29
N ASP A 202 7.65 -5.53 18.66
CA ASP A 202 6.36 -6.15 18.97
C ASP A 202 5.55 -6.37 17.68
N PRO A 203 5.50 -7.61 17.14
CA PRO A 203 4.74 -7.90 15.94
C PRO A 203 3.23 -7.65 16.12
N THR A 204 2.73 -7.68 17.35
CA THR A 204 1.29 -7.56 17.60
C THR A 204 0.76 -6.14 17.46
N GLN A 205 1.64 -5.14 17.52
CA GLN A 205 1.30 -3.72 17.30
C GLN A 205 1.59 -3.26 15.87
N LEU A 206 2.19 -4.12 15.04
CA LEU A 206 2.61 -3.77 13.69
C LEU A 206 1.40 -3.47 12.80
N THR A 207 1.37 -2.28 12.19
CA THR A 207 0.36 -1.91 11.19
C THR A 207 0.69 -2.45 9.80
N SER A 208 -0.19 -2.23 8.82
CA SER A 208 0.09 -2.48 7.39
C SER A 208 0.67 -1.26 6.66
N SER A 209 1.21 -0.30 7.40
CA SER A 209 1.73 0.91 6.79
C SER A 209 3.22 0.85 6.52
N ASP A 210 3.62 1.61 5.51
CA ASP A 210 4.98 2.08 5.37
C ASP A 210 5.10 3.43 6.09
N TYR A 211 6.32 3.78 6.50
CA TYR A 211 6.58 4.97 7.30
C TYR A 211 7.63 5.83 6.62
N GLN A 212 7.36 7.12 6.45
CA GLN A 212 8.37 8.09 6.03
C GLN A 212 8.92 8.79 7.27
N VAL A 213 10.23 8.67 7.51
CA VAL A 213 10.95 9.44 8.52
C VAL A 213 11.59 10.64 7.83
N LYS A 214 11.18 11.85 8.20
CA LYS A 214 11.79 13.10 7.74
C LYS A 214 12.53 13.77 8.89
N PHE A 215 13.83 14.00 8.74
CA PHE A 215 14.60 14.71 9.76
C PHE A 215 14.30 16.21 9.73
N THR A 216 14.06 16.81 10.89
CA THR A 216 13.81 18.25 11.04
C THR A 216 15.03 19.00 11.58
N GLY A 217 15.99 18.28 12.17
CA GLY A 217 17.31 18.79 12.55
C GLY A 217 18.00 17.88 13.57
N GLY A 218 19.30 17.59 13.39
CA GLY A 218 19.99 16.62 14.24
C GLY A 218 19.27 15.27 14.17
N THR A 219 18.91 14.70 15.33
CA THR A 219 18.11 13.46 15.42
C THR A 219 16.61 13.69 15.53
N ASP A 220 16.15 14.94 15.45
CA ASP A 220 14.74 15.29 15.52
C ASP A 220 14.06 14.94 14.18
N TYR A 221 12.83 14.46 14.28
CA TYR A 221 12.10 13.89 13.15
C TYR A 221 10.62 14.29 13.11
N GLU A 222 10.02 14.08 11.94
CA GLU A 222 8.60 13.84 11.70
C GLU A 222 8.45 12.46 11.06
N ILE A 223 7.70 11.54 11.69
CA ILE A 223 7.36 10.23 11.14
C ILE A 223 5.93 10.31 10.63
N THR A 224 5.74 9.96 9.37
CA THR A 224 4.43 9.89 8.71
C THR A 224 4.11 8.45 8.36
N ARG A 225 2.97 7.97 8.84
CA ARG A 225 2.37 6.71 8.42
C ARG A 225 1.66 6.92 7.08
N LEU A 226 2.00 6.14 6.04
CA LEU A 226 1.60 6.45 4.66
C LEU A 226 0.17 6.00 4.29
N ASP A 227 -0.42 5.05 5.00
CA ASP A 227 -1.78 4.56 4.73
C ASP A 227 -2.89 5.48 5.28
N ASP A 228 -2.65 6.20 6.38
CA ASP A 228 -3.62 7.09 7.04
C ASP A 228 -3.13 8.53 7.22
N SER A 229 -1.90 8.85 6.80
CA SER A 229 -1.25 10.15 6.97
C SER A 229 -1.10 10.60 8.44
N PHE A 230 -1.16 9.67 9.40
CA PHE A 230 -0.86 9.97 10.80
C PHE A 230 0.59 10.43 10.95
N THR A 231 0.80 11.54 11.65
CA THR A 231 2.13 12.13 11.86
C THR A 231 2.45 12.23 13.34
N VAL A 232 3.72 11.97 13.67
CA VAL A 232 4.28 12.18 15.00
C VAL A 232 5.66 12.81 14.88
N THR A 233 5.96 13.75 15.77
CA THR A 233 7.27 14.40 15.86
C THR A 233 8.00 13.94 17.11
N GLY A 234 9.32 13.92 17.08
CA GLY A 234 10.13 13.45 18.19
C GLY A 234 11.63 13.48 17.89
N SER A 235 12.40 12.66 18.61
CA SER A 235 13.83 12.48 18.40
C SER A 235 14.18 11.00 18.48
N LEU A 236 15.12 10.52 17.65
CA LEU A 236 15.54 9.12 17.65
C LEU A 236 16.55 8.81 18.78
N PRO A 237 16.54 7.60 19.38
CA PRO A 237 15.69 6.46 19.02
C PRO A 237 14.24 6.61 19.48
N ALA A 238 13.31 6.02 18.73
CA ALA A 238 11.88 6.07 19.03
C ALA A 238 11.19 4.72 18.76
N THR A 239 10.09 4.48 19.46
CA THR A 239 9.23 3.31 19.22
C THR A 239 7.86 3.76 18.74
N ILE A 240 7.39 3.16 17.65
CA ILE A 240 6.07 3.41 17.06
C ILE A 240 5.52 2.09 16.51
N ASP A 241 4.28 1.74 16.84
CA ASP A 241 3.58 0.57 16.28
C ASP A 241 4.39 -0.74 16.34
N GLY A 242 5.10 -0.97 17.45
CA GLY A 242 5.95 -2.15 17.62
C GLY A 242 7.26 -2.13 16.84
N LEU A 243 7.65 -1.00 16.24
CA LEU A 243 8.94 -0.78 15.59
C LEU A 243 9.81 0.13 16.44
N GLU A 244 11.05 -0.29 16.68
CA GLU A 244 12.10 0.57 17.22
C GLU A 244 12.93 1.13 16.05
N ILE A 245 12.95 2.45 15.92
CA ILE A 245 13.68 3.17 14.89
C ILE A 245 14.89 3.83 15.53
N LYS A 246 16.05 3.65 14.90
CA LYS A 246 17.34 4.19 15.32
C LYS A 246 17.99 4.92 14.18
N THR A 247 18.88 5.85 14.51
CA THR A 247 19.77 6.47 13.53
C THR A 247 21.20 6.47 14.02
N THR A 248 22.14 6.42 13.07
CA THR A 248 23.55 6.69 13.29
C THR A 248 24.03 7.75 12.30
N GLY A 249 25.25 8.25 12.45
CA GLY A 249 25.78 9.31 11.59
C GLY A 249 25.14 10.67 11.89
N SER A 250 25.07 11.54 10.89
CA SER A 250 24.53 12.90 11.03
C SER A 250 23.57 13.22 9.89
N PRO A 251 22.26 12.93 10.06
CA PRO A 251 21.25 13.33 9.09
C PRO A 251 21.12 14.85 9.03
N ALA A 252 20.87 15.37 7.84
CA ALA A 252 20.59 16.77 7.60
C ALA A 252 19.07 17.03 7.71
N ALA A 253 18.70 18.26 8.07
CA ALA A 253 17.30 18.65 8.04
C ALA A 253 16.76 18.55 6.61
N GLY A 254 15.63 17.87 6.44
CA GLY A 254 15.03 17.55 5.14
C GLY A 254 15.37 16.16 4.62
N ASP A 255 16.35 15.45 5.20
CA ASP A 255 16.63 14.07 4.80
C ASP A 255 15.42 13.17 5.10
N MET A 256 15.10 12.26 4.17
CA MET A 256 13.95 11.35 4.24
C MET A 256 14.39 9.89 4.13
N PHE A 257 13.71 9.02 4.89
CA PHE A 257 13.92 7.57 4.85
C PHE A 257 12.55 6.88 4.83
N LEU A 258 12.34 5.99 3.87
CA LEU A 258 11.16 5.14 3.81
C LEU A 258 11.45 3.83 4.56
N ILE A 259 10.61 3.50 5.54
CA ILE A 259 10.65 2.24 6.27
C ILE A 259 9.47 1.40 5.79
N GLN A 260 9.77 0.20 5.29
CA GLN A 260 8.80 -0.78 4.80
C GLN A 260 8.90 -2.04 5.67
N PRO A 261 8.14 -2.12 6.78
CA PRO A 261 8.33 -3.19 7.76
C PRO A 261 7.85 -4.56 7.29
N THR A 262 6.90 -4.57 6.36
CA THR A 262 6.13 -5.77 6.02
C THR A 262 6.38 -6.24 4.58
N ILE A 263 6.94 -5.40 3.70
CA ILE A 263 7.04 -5.64 2.26
C ILE A 263 7.69 -6.99 1.89
N ASN A 264 8.67 -7.45 2.68
CA ASN A 264 9.36 -8.71 2.45
C ASN A 264 8.76 -9.91 3.20
N GLY A 265 7.84 -9.69 4.16
CA GLY A 265 7.30 -10.75 5.02
C GLY A 265 6.74 -11.91 4.21
N ALA A 266 5.80 -11.63 3.30
CA ALA A 266 5.21 -12.67 2.45
C ALA A 266 6.08 -13.05 1.24
N LYS A 267 7.04 -12.20 0.87
CA LYS A 267 7.99 -12.46 -0.23
C LYS A 267 8.98 -13.56 0.12
N ASN A 268 9.50 -13.49 1.35
CA ASN A 268 10.68 -14.21 1.80
C ASN A 268 10.39 -15.17 2.96
N ILE A 269 9.12 -15.34 3.38
CA ILE A 269 8.77 -16.35 4.37
C ILE A 269 9.24 -17.73 3.92
N GLU A 270 10.01 -18.38 4.79
CA GLU A 270 10.65 -19.67 4.51
C GLU A 270 10.78 -20.46 5.81
N LEU A 271 10.71 -21.79 5.73
CA LEU A 271 10.99 -22.67 6.86
C LEU A 271 12.48 -22.63 7.20
N SER A 272 12.80 -22.35 8.45
CA SER A 272 14.18 -22.40 8.98
C SER A 272 14.57 -23.80 9.48
N ILE A 273 13.58 -24.63 9.83
CA ILE A 273 13.82 -26.04 10.15
C ILE A 273 13.88 -26.91 8.90
N SER A 274 14.71 -27.94 8.94
CA SER A 274 14.95 -28.87 7.82
C SER A 274 14.37 -30.27 8.05
N ASN A 275 14.03 -30.61 9.29
CA ASN A 275 13.48 -31.90 9.69
C ASN A 275 12.46 -31.74 10.84
N GLY A 276 11.40 -32.54 10.83
CA GLY A 276 10.39 -32.61 11.88
C GLY A 276 10.93 -32.93 13.28
N SER A 277 12.10 -33.57 13.41
CA SER A 277 12.75 -33.77 14.73
C SER A 277 13.19 -32.46 15.40
N GLN A 278 13.29 -31.35 14.65
CA GLN A 278 13.60 -30.02 15.17
C GLN A 278 12.37 -29.28 15.71
N ILE A 279 11.17 -29.84 15.54
CA ILE A 279 9.93 -29.26 16.07
C ILE A 279 9.96 -29.35 17.59
N ALA A 280 9.92 -28.19 18.24
CA ALA A 280 9.98 -28.03 19.68
C ALA A 280 8.60 -28.25 20.32
N ALA A 281 8.15 -29.50 20.33
CA ALA A 281 6.79 -29.88 20.72
C ALA A 281 6.54 -29.95 22.23
N ALA A 282 7.58 -30.20 23.02
CA ALA A 282 7.49 -30.43 24.45
C ALA A 282 7.88 -29.19 25.27
N SER A 283 7.40 -29.10 26.51
CA SER A 283 7.89 -28.08 27.46
C SER A 283 9.31 -28.43 27.92
N PRO A 284 10.23 -27.46 28.15
CA PRO A 284 11.57 -27.75 28.69
C PRO A 284 11.53 -28.27 30.13
N MET A 285 10.48 -27.91 30.87
CA MET A 285 10.30 -28.20 32.29
C MET A 285 8.92 -28.84 32.55
N ARG A 286 8.86 -29.75 33.53
CA ARG A 286 7.63 -30.40 33.98
C ARG A 286 7.49 -30.30 35.48
N SER A 287 6.26 -30.23 35.97
CA SER A 287 5.96 -30.21 37.40
C SER A 287 5.52 -31.58 37.90
N LEU A 288 5.87 -31.90 39.14
CA LEU A 288 5.53 -33.16 39.82
C LEU A 288 5.15 -32.86 41.27
N SER A 289 4.01 -33.42 41.72
CA SER A 289 3.62 -33.39 43.13
C SER A 289 4.22 -34.58 43.86
N ASN A 290 4.71 -34.36 45.09
CA ASN A 290 5.18 -35.46 45.92
C ASN A 290 3.97 -36.31 46.38
N LEU A 291 4.09 -37.64 46.24
CA LEU A 291 3.02 -38.59 46.62
C LEU A 291 2.73 -38.61 48.12
N ASN A 292 3.64 -38.07 48.94
CA ASN A 292 3.46 -37.95 50.39
C ASN A 292 2.78 -36.64 50.81
N ASN A 293 2.39 -35.78 49.87
CA ASN A 293 1.61 -34.58 50.19
C ASN A 293 0.30 -35.00 50.87
N ILE A 294 -0.05 -34.28 51.93
CA ILE A 294 -1.26 -34.52 52.73
C ILE A 294 -2.34 -33.47 52.46
N GLY A 295 -1.96 -32.29 51.94
CA GLY A 295 -2.90 -31.30 51.42
C GLY A 295 -3.43 -31.67 50.04
N ASP A 296 -4.43 -30.93 49.56
CA ASP A 296 -5.02 -31.08 48.22
C ASP A 296 -4.37 -30.17 47.18
N GLY A 297 -3.17 -29.67 47.48
CA GLY A 297 -2.41 -28.78 46.61
C GLY A 297 -2.06 -29.42 45.28
N ALA A 298 -2.28 -28.70 44.17
CA ALA A 298 -1.91 -29.16 42.83
C ALA A 298 -1.16 -28.08 42.05
N ILE A 299 0.01 -28.43 41.52
CA ILE A 299 0.88 -27.56 40.73
C ILE A 299 0.52 -27.63 39.24
N THR A 300 0.52 -26.48 38.56
CA THR A 300 0.31 -26.40 37.11
C THR A 300 1.58 -26.73 36.32
N THR A 301 1.45 -26.98 35.01
CA THR A 301 2.63 -27.06 34.13
C THR A 301 3.34 -25.71 34.09
N PRO A 302 4.68 -25.65 34.20
CA PRO A 302 5.42 -24.39 34.12
C PRO A 302 5.20 -23.67 32.77
N GLN A 303 4.87 -22.39 32.84
CA GLN A 303 4.87 -21.48 31.70
C GLN A 303 6.26 -20.84 31.56
N ILE A 304 6.76 -20.75 30.32
CA ILE A 304 8.03 -20.08 30.02
C ILE A 304 7.79 -18.58 29.80
N LEU A 305 8.26 -17.74 30.72
CA LEU A 305 8.21 -16.28 30.60
C LEU A 305 9.40 -15.76 29.79
N ASP A 306 10.60 -16.24 30.11
CA ASP A 306 11.87 -15.81 29.50
C ASP A 306 12.72 -17.03 29.14
N GLU A 307 12.76 -17.39 27.85
CA GLU A 307 13.54 -18.51 27.35
C GLU A 307 15.06 -18.25 27.37
N THR A 308 15.49 -17.00 27.56
CA THR A 308 16.90 -16.61 27.57
C THR A 308 17.53 -16.67 28.95
N ASN A 309 16.73 -16.88 30.00
CA ASN A 309 17.21 -17.01 31.36
C ASN A 309 18.15 -18.23 31.50
N PRO A 310 19.40 -18.05 31.97
CA PRO A 310 20.38 -19.14 32.05
C PRO A 310 19.98 -20.24 33.04
N ASP A 311 19.18 -19.91 34.05
CA ASP A 311 18.74 -20.80 35.12
C ASP A 311 17.38 -21.47 34.83
N LEU A 312 16.78 -21.22 33.65
CA LEU A 312 15.45 -21.71 33.24
C LEU A 312 15.29 -23.22 33.41
N ARG A 313 16.36 -23.97 33.16
CA ARG A 313 16.36 -25.44 33.22
C ARG A 313 16.92 -26.01 34.54
N ASN A 314 17.16 -25.18 35.55
CA ASN A 314 17.57 -25.65 36.87
C ASN A 314 16.38 -26.32 37.56
N PRO A 315 16.51 -27.55 38.09
CA PRO A 315 15.42 -28.17 38.82
C PRO A 315 15.14 -27.43 40.12
N LEU A 316 13.85 -27.25 40.44
CA LEU A 316 13.38 -26.51 41.61
C LEU A 316 12.61 -27.44 42.54
N ASN A 317 12.84 -27.30 43.85
CA ASN A 317 12.03 -27.94 44.88
C ASN A 317 11.27 -26.87 45.66
N ILE A 318 9.94 -26.96 45.66
CA ILE A 318 9.03 -26.06 46.35
C ILE A 318 8.48 -26.82 47.55
N LYS A 319 8.77 -26.36 48.76
CA LYS A 319 8.32 -26.98 50.00
C LYS A 319 7.49 -26.00 50.82
N PHE A 320 6.29 -26.41 51.20
CA PHE A 320 5.44 -25.63 52.10
C PHE A 320 5.95 -25.74 53.53
N THR A 321 6.27 -24.60 54.14
CA THR A 321 6.68 -24.52 55.56
C THR A 321 5.47 -24.29 56.46
N SER A 322 4.41 -23.72 55.92
CA SER A 322 3.08 -23.56 56.51
C SER A 322 2.02 -23.70 55.40
N PRO A 323 0.69 -23.76 55.71
CA PRO A 323 -0.34 -23.69 54.66
C PRO A 323 -0.34 -22.40 53.83
N THR A 324 0.39 -21.36 54.27
CA THR A 324 0.43 -20.04 53.64
C THR A 324 1.82 -19.60 53.22
N ASP A 325 2.86 -20.41 53.43
CA ASP A 325 4.25 -20.04 53.14
C ASP A 325 5.01 -21.23 52.55
N TYR A 326 5.89 -20.92 51.60
CA TYR A 326 6.74 -21.90 50.93
C TYR A 326 8.18 -21.42 50.81
N GLU A 327 9.07 -22.38 50.58
CA GLU A 327 10.46 -22.19 50.20
C GLU A 327 10.69 -22.84 48.84
N ILE A 328 11.30 -22.09 47.90
CA ILE A 328 11.77 -22.62 46.62
C ILE A 328 13.28 -22.76 46.70
N THR A 329 13.79 -23.95 46.44
CA THR A 329 15.22 -24.23 46.36
C THR A 329 15.60 -24.57 44.93
N ASP A 330 16.50 -23.79 44.34
CA ASP A 330 17.20 -24.16 43.12
C ASP A 330 18.25 -25.21 43.46
N THR A 331 18.08 -26.42 42.92
CA THR A 331 18.91 -27.57 43.27
C THR A 331 20.32 -27.52 42.66
N VAL A 332 20.56 -26.65 41.69
CA VAL A 332 21.88 -26.47 41.05
C VAL A 332 22.69 -25.44 41.82
N SER A 333 22.12 -24.26 42.06
CA SER A 333 22.82 -23.18 42.77
C SER A 333 22.79 -23.34 44.29
N GLY A 334 21.83 -24.10 44.82
CA GLY A 334 21.55 -24.21 46.26
C GLY A 334 20.87 -22.98 46.85
N ASN A 335 20.47 -22.01 46.02
CA ASN A 335 19.78 -20.81 46.48
C ASN A 335 18.36 -21.15 46.91
N THR A 336 17.96 -20.67 48.08
CA THR A 336 16.59 -20.81 48.59
C THR A 336 15.94 -19.43 48.73
N THR A 337 14.75 -19.29 48.18
CA THR A 337 13.89 -18.12 48.35
C THR A 337 12.60 -18.52 49.07
N THR A 338 12.07 -17.63 49.91
CA THR A 338 10.80 -17.82 50.60
C THR A 338 9.72 -16.98 49.95
N GLY A 339 8.48 -17.47 49.93
CA GLY A 339 7.33 -16.71 49.47
C GLY A 339 6.07 -17.06 50.26
N SER A 340 5.10 -16.17 50.21
CA SER A 340 3.76 -16.43 50.74
C SER A 340 2.88 -17.01 49.64
N TYR A 341 2.10 -18.02 50.00
CA TYR A 341 1.18 -18.72 49.13
C TYR A 341 -0.19 -18.06 49.11
N THR A 342 -0.67 -17.80 47.90
CA THR A 342 -2.09 -17.58 47.61
C THR A 342 -2.51 -18.58 46.54
N SER A 343 -3.69 -19.18 46.71
CA SER A 343 -4.20 -20.18 45.75
C SER A 343 -4.40 -19.55 44.37
N ASN A 344 -3.86 -20.19 43.33
CA ASN A 344 -3.76 -19.66 41.96
C ASN A 344 -2.91 -18.39 41.81
N GLY A 345 -2.13 -18.03 42.82
CA GLY A 345 -1.15 -16.94 42.71
C GLY A 345 0.01 -17.32 41.80
N ASP A 346 0.49 -16.35 41.03
CA ASP A 346 1.68 -16.53 40.18
C ASP A 346 2.93 -16.63 41.06
N ILE A 347 3.73 -17.67 40.80
CA ILE A 347 5.05 -17.85 41.38
C ILE A 347 6.05 -17.81 40.23
N ASP A 348 6.80 -16.69 40.14
CA ASP A 348 7.79 -16.46 39.10
C ASP A 348 9.20 -16.74 39.63
N VAL A 349 9.92 -17.63 38.96
CA VAL A 349 11.27 -18.06 39.36
C VAL A 349 12.04 -18.57 38.15
N ASN A 350 13.31 -18.17 38.00
CA ASN A 350 14.20 -18.59 36.90
C ASN A 350 13.59 -18.46 35.49
N GLY A 351 12.76 -17.43 35.24
CA GLY A 351 12.09 -17.26 33.92
C GLY A 351 10.89 -18.20 33.70
N LEU A 352 10.49 -18.97 34.71
CA LEU A 352 9.28 -19.77 34.75
C LEU A 352 8.19 -19.06 35.53
N ARG A 353 6.94 -19.36 35.17
CA ARG A 353 5.75 -19.10 35.98
C ARG A 353 5.04 -20.40 36.28
N ILE A 354 4.74 -20.63 37.56
CA ILE A 354 3.90 -21.73 38.02
C ILE A 354 2.79 -21.20 38.91
N GLN A 355 1.71 -21.98 39.01
CA GLN A 355 0.63 -21.74 39.96
C GLN A 355 0.41 -23.02 40.76
N ILE A 356 0.14 -22.86 42.04
CA ILE A 356 -0.31 -23.95 42.90
C ILE A 356 -1.75 -23.62 43.31
N THR A 357 -2.61 -24.61 43.17
CA THR A 357 -4.04 -24.53 43.47
C THR A 357 -4.34 -25.33 44.73
N GLY A 358 -5.52 -25.16 45.31
CA GLY A 358 -5.94 -25.89 46.52
C GLY A 358 -5.31 -25.34 47.81
N SER A 359 -5.23 -26.20 48.83
CA SER A 359 -4.79 -25.93 50.19
C SER A 359 -3.64 -26.88 50.59
N PRO A 360 -2.40 -26.58 50.19
CA PRO A 360 -1.23 -27.30 50.64
C PRO A 360 -1.11 -27.29 52.17
N ALA A 361 -0.61 -28.37 52.74
CA ALA A 361 -0.27 -28.47 54.16
C ALA A 361 1.22 -28.21 54.38
N ALA A 362 1.59 -27.87 55.62
CA ALA A 362 2.99 -27.79 56.01
C ALA A 362 3.69 -29.15 55.77
N GLY A 363 4.80 -29.13 55.05
CA GLY A 363 5.55 -30.33 54.64
C GLY A 363 5.23 -30.82 53.23
N ASP A 364 4.15 -30.36 52.61
CA ASP A 364 3.86 -30.67 51.20
C ASP A 364 4.98 -30.14 50.31
N SER A 365 5.29 -30.87 49.23
CA SER A 365 6.33 -30.50 48.29
C SER A 365 5.94 -30.75 46.84
N PHE A 366 6.42 -29.88 45.97
CA PHE A 366 6.29 -29.93 44.53
C PHE A 366 7.68 -29.75 43.92
N THR A 367 7.92 -30.41 42.80
CA THR A 367 9.20 -30.30 42.08
C THR A 367 8.94 -29.83 40.66
N ILE A 368 9.89 -29.07 40.13
CA ILE A 368 9.96 -28.70 38.73
C ILE A 368 11.26 -29.26 38.20
N ASP A 369 11.16 -30.27 37.35
CA ASP A 369 12.31 -30.98 36.79
C ASP A 369 12.45 -30.72 35.30
N LYS A 370 13.66 -30.96 34.79
CA LYS A 370 13.89 -31.05 33.35
C LYS A 370 12.97 -32.10 32.75
N ASN A 371 12.38 -31.78 31.61
CA ASN A 371 11.57 -32.73 30.87
C ASN A 371 12.45 -33.71 30.07
N GLU A 372 13.12 -34.62 30.76
CA GLU A 372 13.91 -35.70 30.15
C GLU A 372 12.98 -36.78 29.58
N GLY A 373 13.24 -37.23 28.36
CA GLY A 373 12.41 -38.23 27.66
C GLY A 373 11.04 -37.69 27.22
N GLY A 374 10.91 -36.37 27.04
CA GLY A 374 9.67 -35.68 26.65
C GLY A 374 9.16 -35.99 25.24
N SER A 375 9.56 -37.10 24.61
CA SER A 375 9.16 -37.47 23.24
C SER A 375 7.66 -37.68 23.04
N ALA A 376 6.91 -37.86 24.13
CA ALA A 376 5.45 -37.97 24.14
C ALA A 376 4.74 -36.69 24.66
N ASP A 377 5.49 -35.67 25.10
CA ASP A 377 4.93 -34.40 25.56
C ASP A 377 4.62 -33.49 24.36
N ASN A 378 3.39 -33.02 24.28
CA ASN A 378 2.91 -32.10 23.24
C ASN A 378 2.48 -30.74 23.81
N SER A 379 2.91 -30.39 25.02
CA SER A 379 2.50 -29.18 25.73
C SER A 379 2.80 -27.91 24.94
N ASN A 380 3.99 -27.81 24.31
CA ASN A 380 4.33 -26.64 23.50
C ASN A 380 3.62 -26.68 22.13
N SER A 381 3.43 -27.86 21.54
CA SER A 381 2.61 -28.00 20.32
C SER A 381 1.17 -27.54 20.53
N ARG A 382 0.58 -27.78 21.71
CA ARG A 382 -0.73 -27.23 22.05
C ARG A 382 -0.70 -25.70 22.08
N LEU A 383 0.29 -25.09 22.72
CA LEU A 383 0.45 -23.62 22.75
C LEU A 383 0.67 -23.02 21.35
N LEU A 384 1.45 -23.69 20.50
CA LEU A 384 1.62 -23.33 19.09
C LEU A 384 0.28 -23.40 18.34
N SER A 385 -0.52 -24.44 18.57
CA SER A 385 -1.85 -24.57 17.95
C SER A 385 -2.83 -23.51 18.45
N GLU A 386 -2.70 -23.04 19.69
CA GLU A 386 -3.53 -21.99 20.27
C GLU A 386 -3.22 -20.60 19.70
N LEU A 387 -2.06 -20.40 19.05
CA LEU A 387 -1.74 -19.14 18.37
C LEU A 387 -2.79 -18.78 17.30
N GLN A 388 -3.43 -19.77 16.67
CA GLN A 388 -4.50 -19.52 15.70
C GLN A 388 -5.70 -18.76 16.29
N LEU A 389 -5.90 -18.86 17.61
CA LEU A 389 -7.00 -18.22 18.35
C LEU A 389 -6.58 -16.90 18.99
N LYS A 390 -5.27 -16.59 19.02
CA LYS A 390 -4.77 -15.36 19.64
C LYS A 390 -4.97 -14.17 18.71
N LYS A 391 -5.32 -13.04 19.31
CA LYS A 391 -5.47 -11.75 18.63
C LYS A 391 -4.11 -11.07 18.48
N VAL A 392 -3.38 -11.47 17.45
CA VAL A 392 -1.99 -11.04 17.19
C VAL A 392 -1.86 -10.05 16.04
N VAL A 393 -2.91 -9.83 15.26
CA VAL A 393 -2.94 -8.79 14.23
C VAL A 393 -3.47 -7.52 14.90
N GLU A 394 -2.61 -6.50 15.01
CA GLU A 394 -2.91 -5.21 15.67
C GLU A 394 -3.52 -5.36 17.09
N GLY A 395 -3.17 -6.46 17.77
CA GLY A 395 -3.67 -6.82 19.10
C GLY A 395 -5.19 -7.12 19.18
N ASN A 396 -5.91 -7.10 18.05
CA ASN A 396 -7.38 -7.09 18.05
C ASN A 396 -8.02 -8.20 17.21
N ALA A 397 -7.26 -8.83 16.30
CA ALA A 397 -7.74 -9.86 15.38
C ALA A 397 -6.78 -11.06 15.31
N THR A 398 -7.34 -12.24 15.06
CA THR A 398 -6.58 -13.46 14.73
C THR A 398 -5.95 -13.36 13.34
N LEU A 399 -5.00 -14.25 13.02
CA LEU A 399 -4.43 -14.34 11.66
C LEU A 399 -5.50 -14.67 10.59
N GLN A 400 -6.50 -15.49 10.93
CA GLN A 400 -7.59 -15.83 10.00
C GLN A 400 -8.54 -14.64 9.76
N GLU A 401 -8.89 -13.89 10.81
CA GLU A 401 -9.64 -12.64 10.69
C GLU A 401 -8.84 -11.59 9.90
N GLY A 402 -7.54 -11.48 10.19
CA GLY A 402 -6.58 -10.66 9.45
C GLY A 402 -6.58 -10.92 7.95
N TYR A 403 -6.49 -12.18 7.54
CA TYR A 403 -6.56 -12.56 6.12
C TYR A 403 -7.94 -12.29 5.51
N SER A 404 -9.01 -12.50 6.28
CA SER A 404 -10.38 -12.24 5.83
C SER A 404 -10.63 -10.75 5.59
N MET A 405 -10.02 -9.86 6.37
CA MET A 405 -10.04 -8.41 6.12
C MET A 405 -9.41 -8.06 4.76
N ILE A 406 -8.26 -8.65 4.41
CA ILE A 406 -7.62 -8.43 3.09
C ILE A 406 -8.57 -8.78 1.94
N VAL A 407 -9.22 -9.95 2.01
CA VAL A 407 -10.16 -10.41 0.97
C VAL A 407 -11.37 -9.49 0.89
N ASN A 408 -11.89 -9.05 2.04
CA ASN A 408 -13.03 -8.14 2.10
C ASN A 408 -12.68 -6.74 1.58
N ASP A 409 -11.50 -6.21 1.88
CA ASP A 409 -11.03 -4.92 1.40
C ASP A 409 -10.88 -4.93 -0.12
N VAL A 410 -10.18 -5.93 -0.66
CA VAL A 410 -10.02 -6.11 -2.12
C VAL A 410 -11.38 -6.29 -2.81
N GLY A 411 -12.26 -7.14 -2.25
CA GLY A 411 -13.60 -7.35 -2.78
C GLY A 411 -14.48 -6.10 -2.72
N GLY A 412 -14.37 -5.34 -1.63
CA GLY A 412 -15.08 -4.08 -1.39
C GLY A 412 -14.67 -3.01 -2.38
N ILE A 413 -13.36 -2.76 -2.51
CA ILE A 413 -12.79 -1.81 -3.48
C ILE A 413 -13.17 -2.22 -4.90
N THR A 414 -13.03 -3.49 -5.27
CA THR A 414 -13.39 -3.98 -6.62
C THR A 414 -14.86 -3.70 -6.95
N ARG A 415 -15.77 -4.02 -6.03
CA ARG A 415 -17.21 -3.77 -6.22
C ARG A 415 -17.52 -2.28 -6.29
N GLN A 416 -16.91 -1.49 -5.42
CA GLN A 416 -17.10 -0.04 -5.36
C GLN A 416 -16.62 0.63 -6.66
N THR A 417 -15.43 0.29 -7.13
CA THR A 417 -14.86 0.77 -8.39
C THR A 417 -15.69 0.31 -9.59
N GLY A 418 -16.24 -0.91 -9.57
CA GLY A 418 -17.19 -1.38 -10.59
C GLY A 418 -18.44 -0.51 -10.68
N ILE A 419 -19.05 -0.17 -9.54
CA ILE A 419 -20.22 0.73 -9.48
C ILE A 419 -19.87 2.12 -10.00
N TYR A 420 -18.72 2.68 -9.58
CA TYR A 420 -18.28 3.99 -10.06
C TYR A 420 -18.04 4.00 -11.57
N ARG A 421 -17.38 2.97 -12.12
CA ARG A 421 -17.16 2.83 -13.55
C ARG A 421 -18.48 2.80 -14.33
N ASP A 422 -19.46 2.01 -13.89
CA ASP A 422 -20.74 1.89 -14.59
C ASP A 422 -21.55 3.21 -14.55
N ALA A 423 -21.49 3.94 -13.44
CA ALA A 423 -22.06 5.27 -13.32
C ALA A 423 -21.37 6.29 -14.25
N GLN A 424 -20.02 6.30 -14.28
CA GLN A 424 -19.25 7.18 -15.15
C GLN A 424 -19.48 6.89 -16.64
N ASN A 425 -19.58 5.61 -17.03
CA ASN A 425 -19.93 5.23 -18.40
C ASN A 425 -21.31 5.75 -18.81
N THR A 426 -22.28 5.70 -17.89
CA THR A 426 -23.62 6.25 -18.14
C THR A 426 -23.59 7.77 -18.29
N LEU A 427 -22.82 8.46 -17.45
CA LEU A 427 -22.63 9.91 -17.55
C LEU A 427 -21.94 10.31 -18.86
N LEU A 428 -20.90 9.58 -19.26
CA LEU A 428 -20.21 9.78 -20.53
C LEU A 428 -21.17 9.62 -21.71
N ALA A 429 -21.93 8.52 -21.76
CA ALA A 429 -22.91 8.28 -22.83
C ALA A 429 -23.97 9.39 -22.93
N ASN A 430 -24.46 9.89 -21.78
CA ASN A 430 -25.40 11.00 -21.76
C ASN A 430 -24.75 12.31 -22.24
N ALA A 431 -23.50 12.58 -21.86
CA ALA A 431 -22.76 13.76 -22.30
C ALA A 431 -22.47 13.73 -23.81
N GLU A 432 -22.08 12.56 -24.34
CA GLU A 432 -21.91 12.35 -25.77
C GLU A 432 -23.23 12.56 -26.54
N ALA A 433 -24.34 11.98 -26.07
CA ALA A 433 -25.65 12.18 -26.68
C ALA A 433 -26.10 13.65 -26.67
N MET A 434 -25.85 14.37 -25.57
CA MET A 434 -26.14 15.81 -25.48
C MET A 434 -25.27 16.62 -26.45
N ARG A 435 -23.96 16.34 -26.51
CA ARG A 435 -23.06 16.98 -27.48
C ARG A 435 -23.52 16.72 -28.91
N ASP A 436 -23.81 15.47 -29.25
CA ASP A 436 -24.22 15.07 -30.61
C ASP A 436 -25.58 15.67 -30.98
N SER A 437 -26.47 15.95 -30.02
CA SER A 437 -27.73 16.66 -30.27
C SER A 437 -27.57 18.14 -30.62
N ILE A 438 -26.48 18.78 -30.17
CA ILE A 438 -26.16 20.18 -30.45
C ILE A 438 -25.29 20.28 -31.71
N SER A 439 -24.35 19.36 -31.87
CA SER A 439 -23.43 19.27 -33.02
C SER A 439 -24.01 18.53 -34.22
N GLY A 440 -25.18 17.90 -34.05
CA GLY A 440 -25.88 17.17 -35.09
C GLY A 440 -26.37 18.13 -36.17
N VAL A 441 -25.88 17.95 -37.39
CA VAL A 441 -26.36 18.67 -38.56
C VAL A 441 -27.84 18.34 -38.77
N ASN A 442 -28.71 19.33 -38.59
CA ASN A 442 -30.11 19.18 -38.93
C ASN A 442 -30.25 19.18 -40.46
N LEU A 443 -30.28 17.99 -41.06
CA LEU A 443 -30.40 17.80 -42.51
C LEU A 443 -31.62 18.52 -43.09
N ASP A 444 -32.68 18.75 -42.32
CA ASP A 444 -33.85 19.52 -42.76
C ASP A 444 -33.55 21.03 -42.84
N GLU A 445 -32.74 21.55 -41.92
CA GLU A 445 -32.29 22.95 -41.91
C GLU A 445 -31.23 23.21 -43.00
N GLU A 446 -30.32 22.26 -43.21
CA GLU A 446 -29.36 22.31 -44.29
C GLU A 446 -30.02 22.13 -45.66
N ALA A 447 -31.02 21.25 -45.79
CA ALA A 447 -31.82 21.12 -47.01
C ALA A 447 -32.68 22.36 -47.26
N ALA A 448 -33.24 22.99 -46.22
CA ALA A 448 -33.96 24.26 -46.35
C ALA A 448 -33.03 25.41 -46.77
N ASN A 449 -31.82 25.48 -46.21
CA ASN A 449 -30.80 26.45 -46.60
C ASN A 449 -30.31 26.19 -48.04
N LEU A 450 -30.10 24.93 -48.43
CA LEU A 450 -29.76 24.54 -49.80
C LEU A 450 -30.88 24.93 -50.77
N ALA A 451 -32.14 24.66 -50.44
CA ALA A 451 -33.29 25.04 -51.25
C ALA A 451 -33.39 26.58 -51.38
N LYS A 452 -33.12 27.31 -50.30
CA LYS A 452 -33.07 28.78 -50.29
C LYS A 452 -31.92 29.32 -51.17
N TYR A 453 -30.73 28.72 -51.11
CA TYR A 453 -29.61 29.09 -51.98
C TYR A 453 -29.88 28.74 -53.45
N GLN A 454 -30.52 27.61 -53.73
CA GLN A 454 -30.95 27.23 -55.07
C GLN A 454 -32.00 28.22 -55.62
N GLN A 455 -32.99 28.62 -54.82
CA GLN A 455 -33.98 29.63 -55.21
C GLN A 455 -33.34 31.01 -55.42
N ALA A 456 -32.43 31.44 -54.54
CA ALA A 456 -31.71 32.69 -54.70
C ALA A 456 -30.83 32.70 -55.96
N TYR A 457 -30.18 31.58 -56.28
CA TYR A 457 -29.39 31.42 -57.50
C TYR A 457 -30.27 31.45 -58.75
N GLN A 458 -31.41 30.76 -58.74
CA GLN A 458 -32.39 30.80 -59.84
C GLN A 458 -32.96 32.21 -60.05
N ALA A 459 -33.29 32.92 -58.98
CA ALA A 459 -33.76 34.30 -59.03
C ALA A 459 -32.67 35.24 -59.59
N ALA A 460 -31.43 35.12 -59.13
CA ALA A 460 -30.30 35.88 -59.66
C ALA A 460 -30.06 35.58 -61.16
N ALA A 461 -30.15 34.32 -61.57
CA ALA A 461 -30.05 33.91 -62.97
C ALA A 461 -31.18 34.49 -63.84
N GLN A 462 -32.41 34.55 -63.32
CA GLN A 462 -33.52 35.21 -64.01
C GLN A 462 -33.33 36.72 -64.11
N VAL A 463 -32.84 37.39 -63.06
CA VAL A 463 -32.50 38.82 -63.10
C VAL A 463 -31.43 39.09 -64.14
N ILE A 464 -30.40 38.24 -64.24
CA ILE A 464 -29.36 38.33 -65.26
C ILE A 464 -29.95 38.10 -66.67
N ALA A 465 -30.82 37.12 -66.84
CA ALA A 465 -31.47 36.83 -68.12
C ALA A 465 -32.40 37.97 -68.58
N ILE A 466 -33.17 38.54 -67.66
CA ILE A 466 -34.04 39.71 -67.92
C ILE A 466 -33.18 40.94 -68.21
N SER A 467 -32.11 41.16 -67.45
CA SER A 467 -31.17 42.27 -67.69
C SER A 467 -30.52 42.14 -69.06
N LYS A 468 -30.11 40.92 -69.47
CA LYS A 468 -29.60 40.63 -70.81
C LYS A 468 -30.66 40.89 -71.88
N SER A 469 -31.90 40.43 -71.68
CA SER A 469 -33.01 40.67 -72.60
C SER A 469 -33.33 42.16 -72.76
N LEU A 470 -33.35 42.92 -71.67
CA LEU A 470 -33.51 44.38 -71.69
C LEU A 470 -32.35 45.06 -72.40
N PHE A 471 -31.11 44.61 -72.16
CA PHE A 471 -29.92 45.14 -72.83
C PHE A 471 -29.96 44.87 -74.34
N ASP A 472 -30.32 43.64 -74.75
CA ASP A 472 -30.49 43.24 -76.14
C ASP A 472 -31.63 44.03 -76.80
N THR A 473 -32.77 44.22 -76.10
CA THR A 473 -33.91 45.01 -76.59
C THR A 473 -33.54 46.49 -76.78
N VAL A 474 -32.76 47.08 -75.87
CA VAL A 474 -32.24 48.46 -76.00
C VAL A 474 -31.26 48.55 -77.17
N LEU A 475 -30.37 47.57 -77.34
CA LEU A 475 -29.45 47.47 -78.48
C LEU A 475 -30.20 47.34 -79.82
N GLU A 476 -31.31 46.62 -79.84
CA GLU A 476 -32.14 46.41 -81.03
C GLU A 476 -33.01 47.65 -81.33
N ALA A 477 -33.54 48.33 -80.31
CA ALA A 477 -34.29 49.57 -80.44
C ALA A 477 -33.43 50.78 -80.86
N THR A 478 -32.14 50.78 -80.51
CA THR A 478 -31.18 51.82 -80.93
C THR A 478 -30.52 51.54 -82.28
N ARG A 479 -30.83 50.42 -82.94
CA ARG A 479 -30.27 50.02 -84.24
C ARG A 479 -31.00 50.58 -85.46
N ARG A 480 -31.60 51.77 -85.36
CA ARG A 480 -32.15 52.51 -86.49
C ARG A 480 -31.37 53.77 -86.79
#